data_AF-A0A7S3W3G2-F1
#
_entry.id   AF-A0A7S3W3G2-F1
#
_cell.length_a   1.000
_cell.length_b   1.000
_cell.length_c   1.000
_cell.angle_alpha   90.00
_cell.angle_beta   90.00
_cell.angle_gamma   90.00
#
_symmetry.space_group_name_H-M   'P 1'
#
loop_
_entity.id
_entity.type
_entity.pdbx_description
1 polymer ?
#
loop_
_entity_poly.entity_id
_entity_poly.type
_entity_poly.pdbx_seq_one_letter_code
_entity_poly.pdbx_strand_id
1 'polypeptide(L)'
;REDVRRGVVFFLPSFEYLAAVAPKSGSRINGRAVFVETRSAHRGDSGTGGAGDSILRAFAAAVQQDGGAVLLAVAGARLSEGINFKDRLCRLVAVVGLPYPNAGDLALIEKMKFLDACRAKGAQGVSGREFYAAR
;
A
#
# COMPACT_ATOMS: atom_id res chain seq x y z
N ARG A 1 -8.47 -28.40 -16.72
CA ARG A 1 -8.43 -26.93 -16.51
C ARG A 1 -7.55 -26.70 -15.30
N GLU A 2 -6.37 -26.10 -15.46
CA GLU A 2 -5.49 -25.81 -14.32
C GLU A 2 -6.21 -24.84 -13.40
N ASP A 3 -6.41 -25.23 -12.14
CA ASP A 3 -7.07 -24.41 -11.15
C ASP A 3 -6.17 -23.22 -10.82
N VAL A 4 -6.45 -22.10 -11.49
CA VAL A 4 -5.66 -20.89 -11.34
C VAL A 4 -6.05 -20.26 -10.00
N ARG A 5 -5.27 -20.57 -8.97
CA ARG A 5 -5.30 -19.88 -7.69
C ARG A 5 -4.89 -18.41 -7.90
N ARG A 6 -5.75 -17.47 -7.50
CA ARG A 6 -5.59 -16.02 -7.76
C ARG A 6 -5.59 -15.23 -6.46
N GLY A 7 -4.44 -15.14 -5.81
CA GLY A 7 -4.22 -14.06 -4.86
C GLY A 7 -4.06 -12.73 -5.61
N VAL A 8 -4.71 -11.69 -5.10
CA VAL A 8 -4.61 -10.32 -5.61
C VAL A 8 -4.20 -9.42 -4.46
N VAL A 9 -3.20 -8.57 -4.68
CA VAL A 9 -2.72 -7.62 -3.69
C VAL A 9 -2.84 -6.21 -4.24
N PHE A 10 -3.48 -5.34 -3.47
CA PHE A 10 -3.53 -3.91 -3.74
C PHE A 10 -2.66 -3.18 -2.72
N PHE A 11 -1.74 -2.35 -3.21
CA PHE A 11 -0.96 -1.42 -2.41
C PHE A 11 -1.57 -0.03 -2.50
N LEU A 12 -1.97 0.52 -1.36
CA LEU A 12 -2.69 1.77 -1.20
C LEU A 12 -1.72 2.83 -0.65
N PRO A 13 -1.94 4.12 -0.90
CA PRO A 13 -0.96 5.16 -0.59
C PRO A 13 -0.89 5.51 0.90
N SER A 14 -1.93 5.21 1.69
CA SER A 14 -1.95 5.49 3.13
C SER A 14 -2.98 4.66 3.88
N PHE A 15 -2.83 4.59 5.21
CA PHE A 15 -3.82 3.97 6.11
C PHE A 15 -5.16 4.72 6.13
N GLU A 16 -5.16 6.02 5.88
CA GLU A 16 -6.40 6.81 5.81
C GLU A 16 -7.18 6.48 4.55
N TYR A 17 -6.49 6.40 3.40
CA TYR A 17 -7.10 5.98 2.15
C TYR A 17 -7.60 4.54 2.27
N LEU A 18 -6.79 3.65 2.84
CA LEU A 18 -7.20 2.27 3.14
C LEU A 18 -8.46 2.24 4.00
N ALA A 19 -8.54 3.02 5.09
CA ALA A 19 -9.72 3.07 5.94
C ALA A 19 -10.97 3.61 5.21
N ALA A 20 -10.79 4.52 4.24
CA ALA A 20 -11.88 5.09 3.46
C ALA A 20 -12.44 4.11 2.40
N VAL A 21 -11.59 3.26 1.82
CA VAL A 21 -11.98 2.36 0.71
C VAL A 21 -12.11 0.90 1.09
N ALA A 22 -11.50 0.48 2.21
CA ALA A 22 -11.53 -0.91 2.62
C ALA A 22 -12.95 -1.34 2.96
N PRO A 23 -13.39 -2.51 2.49
CA PRO A 23 -14.64 -3.08 2.94
C PRO A 23 -14.52 -3.47 4.42
N LYS A 24 -15.66 -3.72 5.07
CA LYS A 24 -15.68 -4.18 6.46
C LYS A 24 -14.82 -5.44 6.63
N SER A 25 -14.16 -5.61 7.76
CA SER A 25 -13.35 -6.81 8.03
C SER A 25 -14.20 -8.08 7.87
N GLY A 26 -13.65 -9.11 7.22
CA GLY A 26 -14.35 -10.36 6.91
C GLY A 26 -15.23 -10.32 5.65
N SER A 27 -15.23 -9.21 4.91
CA SER A 27 -15.95 -9.11 3.63
C SER A 27 -15.41 -10.08 2.58
N ARG A 28 -16.25 -10.38 1.58
CA ARG A 28 -15.84 -11.11 0.37
C ARG A 28 -16.07 -10.27 -0.89
N ILE A 29 -15.14 -10.32 -1.84
CA ILE A 29 -15.28 -9.71 -3.18
C ILE A 29 -15.32 -10.83 -4.20
N ASN A 30 -16.42 -10.93 -4.97
CA ASN A 30 -16.63 -12.02 -5.95
C ASN A 30 -16.35 -13.41 -5.33
N GLY A 31 -16.84 -13.62 -4.11
CA GLY A 31 -16.67 -14.88 -3.39
C GLY A 31 -15.27 -15.12 -2.81
N ARG A 32 -14.33 -14.16 -2.85
CA ARG A 32 -12.98 -14.29 -2.26
C ARG A 32 -12.87 -13.52 -0.96
N ALA A 33 -12.25 -14.10 0.05
CA ALA A 33 -11.97 -13.43 1.32
C ALA A 33 -11.10 -12.19 1.12
N VAL A 34 -11.43 -11.10 1.82
CA VAL A 34 -10.68 -9.85 1.81
C VAL A 34 -9.95 -9.67 3.14
N PHE A 35 -8.65 -9.44 3.03
CA PHE A 35 -7.74 -9.16 4.13
C PHE A 35 -7.29 -7.71 4.04
N VAL A 36 -7.26 -7.01 5.18
CA VAL A 36 -7.00 -5.56 5.23
C VAL A 36 -5.91 -5.31 6.26
N GLU A 37 -4.86 -4.59 5.86
CA GLU A 37 -3.82 -4.17 6.79
C GLU A 37 -4.37 -3.22 7.85
N THR A 38 -3.90 -3.36 9.09
CA THR A 38 -4.27 -2.47 10.18
C THR A 38 -3.06 -1.65 10.65
N ARG A 39 -3.30 -0.43 11.14
CA ARG A 39 -2.23 0.41 11.71
C ARG A 39 -1.58 -0.26 12.95
N SER A 40 -2.31 -1.14 13.64
CA SER A 40 -1.78 -1.97 14.73
C SER A 40 -0.77 -3.00 14.21
N ALA A 41 -1.05 -3.64 13.07
CA ALA A 41 -0.10 -4.52 12.40
C ALA A 41 1.18 -3.81 11.95
N HIS A 42 1.12 -2.49 11.72
CA HIS A 42 2.30 -1.68 11.42
C HIS A 42 3.13 -1.30 12.65
N ARG A 43 2.49 -1.07 13.80
CA ARG A 43 3.16 -0.65 15.06
C ARG A 43 3.59 -1.80 15.97
N GLY A 44 3.07 -3.01 15.76
CA GLY A 44 3.29 -4.16 16.62
C GLY A 44 4.55 -4.97 16.28
N ASP A 45 5.47 -5.01 17.24
CA ASP A 45 6.56 -5.96 17.51
C ASP A 45 7.38 -6.52 16.34
N SER A 46 8.66 -6.14 16.29
CA SER A 46 9.70 -6.67 15.40
C SER A 46 9.98 -8.18 15.59
N GLY A 47 9.28 -8.84 16.52
CA GLY A 47 9.29 -10.28 16.71
C GLY A 47 8.51 -11.08 15.64
N THR A 48 8.89 -12.35 15.50
CA THR A 48 8.21 -13.38 14.70
C THR A 48 6.85 -13.70 15.30
N GLY A 49 5.76 -13.16 14.75
CA GLY A 49 4.38 -13.41 15.24
C GLY A 49 3.46 -12.20 15.40
N GLY A 50 3.84 -11.03 14.88
CA GLY A 50 2.99 -9.82 14.93
C GLY A 50 1.67 -9.95 14.14
N ALA A 51 0.73 -9.02 14.37
CA ALA A 51 -0.57 -8.99 13.69
C ALA A 51 -0.48 -8.89 12.16
N GLY A 52 0.64 -8.39 11.61
CA GLY A 52 0.90 -8.45 10.18
C GLY A 52 1.14 -9.88 9.69
N ASP A 53 1.96 -10.64 10.40
CA ASP A 53 2.30 -12.02 10.03
C ASP A 53 1.05 -12.92 10.06
N SER A 54 0.13 -12.69 11.01
CA SER A 54 -1.12 -13.44 11.08
C SER A 54 -2.03 -13.15 9.88
N ILE A 55 -2.11 -11.90 9.42
CA ILE A 55 -2.86 -11.51 8.21
C ILE A 55 -2.26 -12.18 6.96
N LEU A 56 -0.94 -12.17 6.81
CA LEU A 56 -0.27 -12.83 5.67
C LEU A 56 -0.51 -14.33 5.65
N ARG A 57 -0.42 -15.00 6.81
CA ARG A 57 -0.70 -16.44 6.92
C ARG A 57 -2.15 -16.75 6.58
N ALA A 58 -3.10 -15.96 7.07
CA ALA A 58 -4.52 -16.15 6.77
C ALA A 58 -4.83 -15.92 5.29
N PHE A 59 -4.23 -14.89 4.69
CA PHE A 59 -4.31 -14.65 3.24
C PHE A 59 -3.75 -15.84 2.45
N ALA A 60 -2.56 -16.31 2.79
CA ALA A 60 -1.94 -17.44 2.10
C ALA A 60 -2.78 -18.72 2.18
N ALA A 61 -3.33 -19.02 3.36
CA ALA A 61 -4.24 -20.14 3.56
C ALA A 61 -5.50 -20.01 2.68
N ALA A 62 -6.12 -18.82 2.65
CA ALA A 62 -7.30 -18.57 1.82
C ALA A 62 -7.00 -18.70 0.32
N VAL A 63 -5.84 -18.27 -0.17
CA VAL A 63 -5.44 -18.47 -1.57
C VAL A 63 -5.34 -19.96 -1.91
N GLN A 64 -4.86 -20.79 -0.98
CA GLN A 64 -4.70 -22.22 -1.19
C GLN A 64 -6.02 -22.99 -1.06
N GLN A 65 -6.90 -22.61 -0.13
CA GLN A 65 -8.16 -23.29 0.16
C GLN A 65 -9.31 -22.85 -0.76
N ASP A 66 -9.48 -21.54 -0.96
CA ASP A 66 -10.64 -20.96 -1.67
C ASP A 66 -10.36 -20.67 -3.15
N GLY A 67 -9.16 -21.03 -3.66
CA GLY A 67 -8.74 -20.69 -5.02
C GLY A 67 -8.44 -19.20 -5.25
N GLY A 68 -8.42 -18.38 -4.19
CA GLY A 68 -8.00 -16.98 -4.26
C GLY A 68 -8.45 -16.13 -3.08
N ALA A 69 -7.75 -15.01 -2.89
CA ALA A 69 -8.02 -14.03 -1.85
C ALA A 69 -7.59 -12.64 -2.31
N VAL A 70 -8.10 -11.60 -1.64
CA VAL A 70 -7.71 -10.21 -1.87
C VAL A 70 -7.02 -9.68 -0.62
N LEU A 71 -5.87 -9.03 -0.78
CA LEU A 71 -5.17 -8.31 0.27
C LEU A 71 -5.12 -6.82 -0.08
N LEU A 72 -5.54 -5.97 0.85
CA LEU A 72 -5.37 -4.52 0.78
C LEU A 72 -4.31 -4.12 1.80
N ALA A 73 -3.16 -3.66 1.32
CA ALA A 73 -2.01 -3.27 2.13
C ALA A 73 -1.59 -1.82 1.82
N VAL A 74 -0.87 -1.18 2.73
CA VAL A 74 -0.31 0.15 2.52
C VAL A 74 1.11 0.02 1.98
N ALA A 75 1.43 0.78 0.94
CA ALA A 75 2.79 0.83 0.40
C ALA A 75 3.75 1.42 1.44
N GLY A 76 4.89 0.75 1.68
CA GLY A 76 5.88 1.17 2.69
C GLY A 76 5.48 0.83 4.14
N ALA A 77 4.43 0.03 4.33
CA ALA A 77 4.08 -0.52 5.63
C ALA A 77 4.57 -1.98 5.80
N ARG A 78 4.40 -2.53 7.00
CA ARG A 78 4.97 -3.83 7.40
C ARG A 78 4.55 -4.97 6.47
N LEU A 79 3.28 -5.02 6.08
CA LEU A 79 2.82 -6.09 5.17
C LEU A 79 3.44 -6.00 3.78
N SER A 80 3.73 -4.78 3.30
CA SER A 80 4.35 -4.59 1.99
C SER A 80 5.82 -5.03 1.94
N GLU A 81 6.52 -4.99 3.08
CA GLU A 81 7.90 -5.45 3.21
C GLU A 81 7.99 -6.97 3.44
N GLY A 82 7.09 -7.52 4.26
CA GLY A 82 7.11 -8.92 4.69
C GLY A 82 6.42 -9.91 3.73
N ILE A 83 5.69 -9.42 2.73
CA ILE A 83 4.98 -10.31 1.81
C ILE A 83 5.92 -10.99 0.81
N ASN A 84 5.79 -12.31 0.71
CA ASN A 84 6.52 -13.12 -0.24
C ASN A 84 5.54 -13.74 -1.25
N PHE A 85 5.73 -13.46 -2.54
CA PHE A 85 4.84 -13.90 -3.63
C PHE A 85 5.18 -15.29 -4.20
N LYS A 86 6.01 -16.08 -3.50
CA LYS A 86 6.31 -17.47 -3.88
C LYS A 86 5.05 -18.35 -3.88
N ASP A 87 5.18 -19.54 -4.48
CA ASP A 87 4.16 -20.60 -4.43
C ASP A 87 2.77 -20.21 -4.96
N ARG A 88 2.74 -19.33 -5.97
CA ARG A 88 1.51 -18.86 -6.63
C ARG A 88 0.57 -18.08 -5.69
N LEU A 89 1.11 -17.51 -4.60
CA LEU A 89 0.35 -16.74 -3.61
C LEU A 89 -0.23 -15.43 -4.17
N CYS A 90 0.35 -14.88 -5.25
CA CYS A 90 -0.15 -13.69 -5.91
C CYS A 90 0.01 -13.80 -7.42
N ARG A 91 -1.05 -13.48 -8.17
CA ARG A 91 -1.02 -13.37 -9.65
C ARG A 91 -1.24 -11.95 -10.15
N LEU A 92 -1.70 -11.05 -9.29
CA LEU A 92 -1.89 -9.64 -9.62
C LEU A 92 -1.49 -8.78 -8.43
N VAL A 93 -0.53 -7.89 -8.65
CA VAL A 93 -0.22 -6.78 -7.76
C VAL A 93 -0.66 -5.50 -8.44
N ALA A 94 -1.48 -4.71 -7.77
CA ALA A 94 -1.90 -3.39 -8.24
C ALA A 94 -1.47 -2.33 -7.22
N VAL A 95 -0.81 -1.27 -7.69
CA VAL A 95 -0.47 -0.11 -6.87
C VAL A 95 -1.49 0.98 -7.19
N VAL A 96 -2.21 1.46 -6.18
CA VAL A 96 -3.30 2.42 -6.31
C VAL A 96 -2.78 3.81 -5.94
N GLY A 97 -2.92 4.74 -6.89
CA GLY A 97 -2.32 6.06 -6.81
C GLY A 97 -0.85 6.02 -7.22
N LEU A 98 -0.41 7.00 -8.01
CA LEU A 98 1.00 7.36 -7.95
C LEU A 98 1.26 7.80 -6.50
N PRO A 99 2.39 7.43 -5.87
CA PRO A 99 2.77 7.86 -4.54
C PRO A 99 3.13 9.36 -4.55
N TYR A 100 2.25 10.20 -5.10
CA TYR A 100 2.43 11.63 -5.05
C TYR A 100 2.34 12.04 -3.60
N PRO A 101 3.34 12.77 -3.10
CA PRO A 101 3.28 13.32 -1.77
C PRO A 101 1.99 14.13 -1.62
N ASN A 102 1.35 14.03 -0.46
CA ASN A 102 0.11 14.75 -0.19
C ASN A 102 0.35 16.24 -0.48
N ALA A 103 -0.40 16.83 -1.41
CA ALA A 103 -0.27 18.25 -1.73
C ALA A 103 -0.55 19.17 -0.52
N GLY A 104 -1.21 18.63 0.51
CA GLY A 104 -1.45 19.27 1.80
C GLY A 104 -0.35 19.06 2.85
N ASP A 105 0.72 18.32 2.56
CA ASP A 105 1.85 18.15 3.49
C ASP A 105 2.58 19.49 3.68
N LEU A 106 2.61 20.00 4.92
CA LEU A 106 3.27 21.27 5.26
C LEU A 106 4.74 21.29 4.86
N ALA A 107 5.46 20.17 5.03
CA ALA A 107 6.87 20.10 4.67
C ALA A 107 7.08 20.20 3.16
N LEU A 108 6.16 19.61 2.38
CA LEU A 108 6.18 19.69 0.93
C LEU A 108 5.80 21.08 0.44
N ILE A 109 4.73 21.67 0.98
CA ILE A 109 4.28 23.03 0.66
C ILE A 109 5.41 24.03 0.92
N GLU A 110 6.07 23.93 2.07
CA GLU A 110 7.15 24.84 2.43
C GLU A 110 8.37 24.65 1.52
N LYS A 111 8.69 23.41 1.16
CA LYS A 111 9.77 23.12 0.20
C LYS A 111 9.45 23.64 -1.20
N MET A 112 8.21 23.52 -1.67
CA MET A 112 7.78 24.07 -2.95
C MET A 112 7.88 25.61 -2.96
N LYS A 113 7.39 26.28 -1.90
CA LYS A 113 7.52 27.73 -1.73
C LYS A 113 8.97 28.19 -1.71
N PHE A 114 9.84 27.47 -1.01
CA PHE A 114 11.27 27.78 -0.96
C PHE A 114 11.91 27.68 -2.36
N LEU A 115 11.64 26.60 -3.09
CA LEU A 115 12.15 26.41 -4.46
C LEU A 115 11.67 27.52 -5.41
N ASP A 116 10.39 27.90 -5.33
CA ASP A 116 9.83 29.00 -6.12
C ASP A 116 10.48 30.35 -5.76
N ALA A 117 10.72 30.60 -4.46
CA ALA A 117 11.40 31.81 -3.99
C ALA A 117 12.87 31.87 -4.44
N CYS A 118 13.60 30.74 -4.43
CA CYS A 118 14.97 30.66 -4.94
C CYS A 118 15.02 30.97 -6.44
N ARG A 119 14.08 30.43 -7.22
CA ARG A 119 14.00 30.66 -8.67
C ARG A 119 13.65 32.12 -8.99
N ALA A 120 12.74 32.73 -8.22
CA ALA A 120 12.43 34.16 -8.35
C ALA A 120 13.65 35.06 -8.07
N LYS A 121 14.60 34.59 -7.25
CA LYS A 121 15.88 35.27 -6.95
C LYS A 121 17.00 34.94 -7.95
N GLY A 122 16.70 34.22 -9.03
CA GLY A 122 17.66 33.89 -10.09
C GLY A 122 18.50 32.64 -9.85
N ALA A 123 18.20 31.84 -8.81
CA ALA A 123 18.89 30.56 -8.60
C ALA A 123 18.50 29.56 -9.71
N GLN A 124 19.48 28.79 -10.20
CA GLN A 124 19.21 27.68 -11.10
C GLN A 124 18.59 26.50 -10.34
N GLY A 125 17.48 25.96 -10.86
CA GLY A 125 16.78 24.84 -10.24
C GLY A 125 15.36 24.64 -10.78
N VAL A 126 14.68 23.61 -10.28
CA VAL A 126 13.28 23.30 -10.60
C VAL A 126 12.32 24.14 -9.75
N SER A 127 11.17 24.51 -10.31
CA SER A 127 10.04 25.09 -9.55
C SER A 127 9.48 24.06 -8.55
N GLY A 128 8.74 24.53 -7.56
CA GLY A 128 8.00 23.67 -6.65
C GLY A 128 7.07 22.71 -7.38
N ARG A 129 6.42 23.16 -8.46
CA ARG A 129 5.54 22.32 -9.30
C ARG A 129 6.31 21.25 -10.06
N GLU A 130 7.45 21.59 -10.65
CA GLU A 130 8.32 20.62 -11.33
C GLU A 130 8.90 19.61 -10.34
N PHE A 131 9.30 20.06 -9.15
CA PHE A 131 9.75 19.20 -8.06
C PHE A 131 8.66 18.22 -7.58
N TYR A 132 7.41 18.70 -7.50
CA TYR A 132 6.26 17.87 -7.15
C TYR A 132 5.93 16.82 -8.22
N ALA A 133 5.98 17.22 -9.50
CA ALA A 133 5.63 16.36 -10.62
C ALA A 133 6.71 15.30 -10.94
N ALA A 134 7.98 15.57 -10.61
CA ALA A 134 9.12 14.68 -10.87
C ALA A 134 9.36 13.60 -9.79
N ARG A 135 8.48 13.51 -8.77
CA ARG A 135 8.55 12.53 -7.68
C ARG A 135 7.49 11.45 -7.81
#